data_AF-A0A522F5W4-F1
#
_entry.id   AF-A0A522F5W4-F1
#
_cell.length_a   1.000
_cell.length_b   1.000
_cell.length_c   1.000
_cell.angle_alpha   90.00
_cell.angle_beta   90.00
_cell.angle_gamma   90.00
#
_symmetry.space_group_name_H-M   'P 1'
#
loop_
_entity.id
_entity.type
_entity.pdbx_description
1 polymer ?
#
loop_
_entity_poly.entity_id
_entity_poly.type
_entity_poly.pdbx_seq_one_letter_code
_entity_poly.pdbx_strand_id
1 'polypeptide(L)'
;MKREVKMYYVSMTDKFLSGWGLAEGKINKLIFVCEDHIQARIVSENAKNRGDMKYICIHYKRPYYNPKRYYVQLKTVVEYPNFYKEGYWI
;
A
#
# COMPACT_ATOMS: atom_id res chain seq x y z
N MET A 1 6.65 -29.74 -7.44
CA MET A 1 7.36 -28.55 -6.92
C MET A 1 6.34 -27.44 -6.66
N LYS A 2 6.16 -26.99 -5.42
CA LYS A 2 5.41 -25.75 -5.15
C LYS A 2 6.29 -24.58 -5.58
N ARG A 3 5.83 -23.80 -6.58
CA ARG A 3 6.49 -22.54 -6.95
C ARG A 3 6.29 -21.57 -5.78
N GLU A 4 7.37 -21.18 -5.13
CA GLU A 4 7.31 -20.14 -4.11
C GLU A 4 7.06 -18.81 -4.84
N VAL A 5 5.84 -18.29 -4.73
CA VAL A 5 5.47 -17.03 -5.37
C VAL A 5 6.11 -15.90 -4.57
N LYS A 6 7.11 -15.23 -5.16
CA LYS A 6 7.73 -14.05 -4.56
C LYS A 6 6.73 -12.90 -4.57
N MET A 7 6.12 -12.63 -3.42
CA MET A 7 5.23 -11.48 -3.26
C MET A 7 6.01 -10.23 -2.88
N TYR A 8 5.61 -9.10 -3.47
CA TYR A 8 6.05 -7.76 -3.11
C TYR A 8 4.94 -7.05 -2.36
N TYR A 9 5.30 -6.10 -1.51
CA TYR A 9 4.34 -5.29 -0.78
C TYR A 9 4.70 -3.82 -0.90
N VAL A 10 3.71 -2.97 -1.17
CA VAL A 10 3.90 -1.51 -1.13
C VAL A 10 3.17 -0.94 0.06
N SER A 11 3.89 -0.39 1.02
CA SER A 11 3.31 0.27 2.19
C SER A 11 3.28 1.77 2.00
N MET A 12 2.24 2.44 2.49
CA MET A 12 2.14 3.90 2.49
C MET A 12 1.27 4.41 3.65
N THR A 13 1.51 5.65 4.07
CA THR A 13 0.64 6.40 4.99
C THR A 13 -0.40 7.12 4.17
N ASP A 14 -1.66 6.87 4.46
CA ASP A 14 -2.75 7.68 3.95
C ASP A 14 -2.96 8.85 4.91
N LYS A 15 -2.50 10.03 4.51
CA LYS A 15 -2.64 11.24 5.33
C LYS A 15 -4.08 11.75 5.35
N PHE A 16 -4.82 11.55 4.26
CA PHE A 16 -6.19 12.03 4.13
C PHE A 16 -7.11 11.32 5.13
N LEU A 17 -6.97 10.00 5.30
CA LEU A 17 -7.78 9.19 6.20
C LEU A 17 -7.16 8.95 7.59
N SER A 18 -6.05 9.61 7.95
CA SER A 18 -5.45 9.44 9.28
C SER A 18 -6.14 10.29 10.34
N GLY A 19 -6.38 9.72 11.52
CA GLY A 19 -6.86 10.45 12.70
C GLY A 19 -8.37 10.61 12.82
N TRP A 20 -9.16 10.04 11.92
CA TRP A 20 -10.64 10.09 11.97
C TRP A 20 -11.28 8.81 11.40
N GLY A 21 -12.58 8.63 11.64
CA GLY A 21 -13.32 7.45 11.19
C GLY A 21 -12.74 6.15 11.76
N LEU A 22 -12.53 5.13 10.93
CA LEU A 22 -11.93 3.86 11.36
C LEU A 22 -10.48 3.98 11.85
N ALA A 23 -9.80 5.09 11.54
CA ALA A 23 -8.46 5.40 11.99
C ALA A 23 -8.42 6.49 13.08
N GLU A 24 -9.54 6.74 13.78
CA GLU A 24 -9.57 7.69 14.89
C GLU A 24 -8.49 7.39 15.94
N GLY A 25 -7.73 8.41 16.31
CA GLY A 25 -6.58 8.29 17.22
C GLY A 25 -5.38 7.51 16.67
N LYS A 26 -5.39 7.10 15.39
CA LYS A 26 -4.35 6.28 14.76
C LYS A 26 -3.86 6.88 13.44
N ILE A 27 -2.71 6.40 12.99
CA ILE A 27 -2.17 6.69 11.65
C ILE A 27 -2.68 5.61 10.69
N ASN A 28 -3.33 6.01 9.60
CA ASN A 28 -3.82 5.07 8.59
C ASN A 28 -2.66 4.56 7.71
N LYS A 29 -2.54 3.24 7.60
CA LYS A 29 -1.55 2.54 6.79
C LYS A 29 -2.22 1.63 5.78
N LEU A 30 -1.86 1.82 4.51
CA LEU A 30 -2.23 0.92 3.42
C LEU A 30 -1.03 0.04 3.08
N ILE A 31 -1.29 -1.24 2.85
CA ILE A 31 -0.32 -2.22 2.33
C ILE A 31 -0.95 -2.86 1.10
N PHE A 32 -0.39 -2.62 -0.07
CA PHE A 32 -0.80 -3.22 -1.33
C PHE A 32 0.00 -4.49 -1.59
N VAL A 33 -0.68 -5.60 -1.91
CA VAL A 33 -0.05 -6.86 -2.31
C VAL A 33 0.26 -6.83 -3.80
N CYS A 34 1.48 -7.20 -4.18
CA CYS A 34 1.94 -7.21 -5.56
C CYS A 34 2.57 -8.57 -5.92
N GLU A 35 2.26 -9.09 -7.10
CA GLU A 35 2.72 -10.38 -7.62
C GLU A 35 4.15 -10.31 -8.15
N ASP A 36 4.59 -9.13 -8.58
CA ASP A 36 5.94 -8.90 -9.08
C ASP A 36 6.44 -7.48 -8.77
N HIS A 37 7.71 -7.24 -9.12
CA HIS A 37 8.38 -5.97 -8.91
C HIS A 37 7.87 -4.83 -9.82
N ILE A 38 7.34 -5.15 -11.01
CA ILE A 38 6.80 -4.17 -11.96
C ILE A 38 5.51 -3.60 -11.38
N GLN A 39 4.64 -4.48 -10.89
CA GLN A 39 3.41 -4.13 -10.22
C GLN A 39 3.67 -3.29 -8.97
N ALA A 40 4.67 -3.67 -8.16
CA ALA A 40 5.07 -2.89 -7.00
C ALA A 40 5.60 -1.48 -7.38
N ARG A 41 6.35 -1.37 -8.47
CA ARG A 41 6.79 -0.07 -9.03
C ARG A 41 5.60 0.80 -9.40
N ILE A 42 4.66 0.27 -10.20
CA ILE A 42 3.45 0.98 -10.65
C ILE A 42 2.64 1.50 -9.46
N VAL A 43 2.36 0.65 -8.47
CA VAL A 43 1.63 1.05 -7.25
C VAL A 43 2.38 2.17 -6.50
N SER A 44 3.71 2.07 -6.41
CA SER A 44 4.51 3.07 -5.72
C SER A 44 4.52 4.43 -6.44
N GLU A 45 4.53 4.44 -7.77
CA GLU A 45 4.49 5.65 -8.59
C GLU A 45 3.12 6.30 -8.54
N ASN A 46 2.06 5.53 -8.72
CA ASN A 46 0.68 6.00 -8.57
C ASN A 46 0.42 6.60 -7.18
N ALA A 47 0.92 5.95 -6.12
CA ALA A 47 0.82 6.49 -4.77
C ALA A 47 1.56 7.82 -4.62
N LYS A 48 2.76 7.96 -5.23
CA LYS A 48 3.51 9.21 -5.22
C LYS A 48 2.74 10.32 -5.95
N ASN A 49 2.21 10.03 -7.14
CA ASN A 49 1.52 11.01 -8.00
C ASN A 49 0.22 11.51 -7.37
N ARG A 50 -0.50 10.66 -6.61
CA ARG A 50 -1.71 11.08 -5.89
C ARG A 50 -1.42 12.15 -4.81
N GLY A 51 -0.18 12.25 -4.32
CA GLY A 51 0.30 13.34 -3.45
C GLY A 51 -0.08 13.24 -1.97
N ASP A 52 -1.23 12.65 -1.63
CA ASP A 52 -1.74 12.45 -0.26
C ASP A 52 -1.13 11.22 0.45
N MET A 53 -0.49 10.32 -0.29
CA MET A 53 0.22 9.16 0.26
C MET A 53 1.67 9.53 0.63
N LYS A 54 2.09 9.21 1.87
CA LYS A 54 3.44 9.53 2.40
C LYS A 54 4.17 8.31 2.94
N TYR A 55 5.50 8.36 2.96
CA TYR A 55 6.36 7.25 3.41
C TYR A 55 6.08 5.96 2.63
N ILE A 56 6.16 6.06 1.30
CA ILE A 56 5.90 4.97 0.36
C ILE A 56 7.17 4.11 0.25
N CYS A 57 7.05 2.82 0.56
CA CYS A 57 8.16 1.87 0.54
C CYS A 57 7.73 0.55 -0.10
N ILE A 58 8.62 -0.05 -0.90
CA ILE A 58 8.48 -1.39 -1.46
C ILE A 58 9.20 -2.38 -0.53
N HIS A 59 8.57 -3.52 -0.24
CA HIS A 59 9.07 -4.56 0.65
C HIS A 59 9.03 -5.93 -0.02
N TYR A 60 10.01 -6.77 0.30
CA TYR A 60 10.09 -8.18 -0.11
C TYR A 60 9.42 -9.15 0.89
N LYS A 61 8.99 -8.63 2.04
CA LYS A 61 8.23 -9.33 3.09
C LYS A 61 7.13 -8.39 3.57
N ARG A 62 6.01 -8.94 4.04
CA ARG A 62 4.91 -8.12 4.55
C ARG A 62 5.39 -7.30 5.76
N PRO A 63 5.33 -5.96 5.72
CA PRO A 63 5.74 -5.15 6.86
C PRO A 63 4.75 -5.27 8.02
N TYR A 64 5.27 -5.17 9.24
CA TYR A 64 4.48 -5.14 10.46
C TYR A 64 4.41 -3.71 11.01
N TYR A 65 3.24 -3.34 11.53
CA TYR A 65 3.03 -2.07 12.23
C TYR A 65 2.25 -2.33 13.53
N ASN A 66 2.64 -1.63 14.60
CA ASN A 66 2.01 -1.80 15.91
C ASN A 66 0.52 -1.34 15.88
N PRO A 67 -0.45 -2.21 16.18
CA PRO A 67 -1.88 -1.90 16.09
C PRO A 67 -2.37 -0.84 17.08
N LYS A 68 -1.60 -0.52 18.13
CA LYS A 68 -1.89 0.59 19.05
C LYS A 68 -1.73 1.95 18.36
N ARG A 69 -0.79 2.08 17.43
CA ARG A 69 -0.47 3.35 16.75
C ARG A 69 -1.03 3.43 15.34
N TYR A 70 -1.19 2.30 14.67
CA TYR A 70 -1.54 2.24 13.26
C TYR A 70 -2.86 1.50 13.04
N TYR A 71 -3.70 2.04 12.17
CA TYR A 71 -4.81 1.31 11.55
C TYR A 71 -4.32 0.79 10.20
N VAL A 72 -4.14 -0.53 10.08
CA VAL A 72 -3.49 -1.14 8.91
C VAL A 72 -4.53 -1.84 8.05
N GLN A 73 -4.51 -1.55 6.75
CA GLN A 73 -5.38 -2.18 5.75
C GLN A 73 -4.54 -2.88 4.70
N LEU A 74 -4.90 -4.12 4.38
CA LEU A 74 -4.33 -4.84 3.24
C LEU A 74 -5.21 -4.60 2.03
N LYS A 75 -4.64 -4.20 0.90
CA LYS A 75 -5.35 -3.94 -0.35
C LYS A 75 -4.80 -4.84 -1.46
N THR A 76 -5.70 -5.30 -2.31
CA THR A 76 -5.38 -6.15 -3.47
C THR A 76 -5.74 -5.46 -4.78
N VAL A 77 -5.26 -6.01 -5.90
CA VAL A 77 -5.60 -5.55 -7.25
C VAL A 77 -7.11 -5.62 -7.54
N VAL A 78 -7.81 -6.59 -6.93
CA VAL A 78 -9.27 -6.74 -7.09
C VAL A 78 -10.02 -5.61 -6.40
N GLU A 79 -9.59 -5.23 -5.19
CA GLU A 79 -10.25 -4.19 -4.40
C GLU A 79 -9.88 -2.77 -4.87
N TYR A 80 -8.64 -2.55 -5.32
CA TYR A 80 -8.11 -1.23 -5.69
C TYR A 80 -7.40 -1.24 -7.05
N PRO A 81 -8.05 -1.64 -8.15
CA PRO A 81 -7.39 -1.87 -9.44
C PRO A 81 -6.70 -0.63 -10.01
N ASN A 82 -7.18 0.58 -9.69
CA ASN A 82 -6.61 1.81 -10.23
C ASN A 82 -5.16 2.05 -9.75
N PHE A 83 -4.80 1.63 -8.53
CA PHE A 83 -3.40 1.69 -8.06
C PHE A 83 -2.45 0.83 -8.88
N TYR A 84 -2.96 -0.17 -9.58
CA TYR A 84 -2.18 -1.12 -10.36
C TYR A 84 -2.13 -0.78 -11.86
N LYS A 85 -2.82 0.27 -12.30
CA LYS A 85 -2.80 0.76 -13.69
C LYS A 85 -1.73 1.82 -13.85
N GLU A 86 -0.73 1.57 -14.68
CA GLU A 86 0.35 2.52 -14.94
C GLU A 86 -0.20 3.88 -15.41
N GLY A 87 0.29 4.97 -14.81
CA GLY A 87 -0.11 6.34 -15.18
C GLY A 87 -1.54 6.73 -14.82
N TYR A 88 -2.21 6.03 -13.89
CA TYR A 88 -3.58 6.39 -13.50
C TYR A 88 -3.68 7.77 -12.81
N TRP A 89 -2.67 8.12 -12.00
CA TRP A 89 -2.51 9.48 -11.47
C TRP A 89 -1.32 10.15 -12.17
N ILE A 90 -1.53 11.39 -12.61
CA ILE A 90 -0.58 12.22 -13.36
C ILE A 90 -0.26 13.46 -12.53
#